data_AF-A0A134BG55-F1
#
_entry.id   AF-A0A134BG55-F1
#
_cell.length_a   1.000
_cell.length_b   1.000
_cell.length_c   1.000
_cell.angle_alpha   90.00
_cell.angle_beta   90.00
_cell.angle_gamma   90.00
#
_symmetry.space_group_name_H-M   'P 1'
#
loop_
_entity.id
_entity.type
_entity.pdbx_description
1 polymer ?
#
loop_
_entity_poly.entity_id
_entity_poly.type
_entity_poly.pdbx_seq_one_letter_code
_entity_poly.pdbx_strand_id
1 'polypeptide(L)'
;MKLKHIFLFLGAVLLGLTACSKDTPNTPDLSKTLAGTEWECVIQGTEQENGEKEVETLLLHFIDNTKFTVLGTHKTLKNGIVVNTEEPSASEGTYTYINKVATLTTQTIRNGKTETEVLTLTMDASNMKFTGTVTDEDESYTLTFVRKK
;
A
#
# COMPACT_ATOMS: atom_id res chain seq x y z
N MET A 1 -15.08 12.19 9.88
CA MET A 1 -15.30 11.16 8.84
C MET A 1 -14.45 9.96 9.19
N LYS A 2 -15.00 8.75 9.06
CA LYS A 2 -14.31 7.49 9.41
C LYS A 2 -13.52 7.07 8.17
N LEU A 3 -12.20 7.10 8.26
CA LEU A 3 -11.26 6.63 7.23
C LEU A 3 -11.31 5.10 7.24
N LYS A 4 -12.46 4.56 6.88
CA LYS A 4 -12.78 3.16 7.05
C LYS A 4 -12.73 2.49 5.69
N HIS A 5 -11.66 1.71 5.51
CA HIS A 5 -11.62 0.56 4.62
C HIS A 5 -11.03 0.77 3.21
N ILE A 6 -10.01 1.62 3.05
CA ILE A 6 -9.28 1.69 1.77
C ILE A 6 -8.66 0.32 1.42
N PHE A 7 -8.29 -0.50 2.42
CA PHE A 7 -7.87 -1.90 2.21
C PHE A 7 -8.34 -2.84 3.35
N LEU A 8 -9.64 -3.14 3.44
CA LEU A 8 -10.11 -4.21 4.34
C LEU A 8 -9.96 -5.58 3.66
N PHE A 9 -8.76 -6.16 3.73
CA PHE A 9 -8.51 -7.54 3.30
C PHE A 9 -7.99 -8.42 4.43
N LEU A 10 -8.79 -9.43 4.74
CA LEU A 10 -8.39 -10.60 5.51
C LEU A 10 -8.08 -11.70 4.49
N GLY A 11 -6.81 -11.82 4.10
CA GLY A 11 -6.31 -12.82 3.15
C GLY A 11 -5.29 -13.73 3.83
N ALA A 12 -5.67 -14.99 4.01
CA ALA A 12 -4.90 -16.00 4.72
C ALA A 12 -3.49 -16.23 4.14
N VAL A 13 -2.56 -16.49 5.05
CA VAL A 13 -1.14 -16.78 4.84
C VAL A 13 -0.93 -18.01 3.93
N LEU A 14 -0.10 -17.88 2.90
CA LEU A 14 0.66 -19.01 2.38
C LEU A 14 2.14 -18.62 2.18
N LEU A 15 3.00 -19.18 3.03
CA LEU A 15 4.44 -18.97 3.05
C LEU A 15 5.09 -19.57 1.79
N GLY A 16 5.65 -18.71 0.95
CA GLY A 16 6.54 -19.08 -0.15
C GLY A 16 7.85 -18.29 -0.08
N LEU A 17 8.69 -18.56 0.93
CA LEU A 17 10.04 -18.03 1.02
C LEU A 17 10.97 -18.80 0.08
N THR A 18 11.26 -18.22 -1.09
CA THR A 18 12.40 -18.58 -1.93
C THR A 18 12.91 -17.27 -2.56
N ALA A 19 14.19 -16.91 -2.61
CA ALA A 19 15.43 -17.40 -2.05
C ALA A 19 16.40 -16.19 -2.08
N CYS A 20 17.46 -16.24 -1.27
CA CYS A 20 18.57 -15.29 -1.33
C CYS A 20 19.16 -15.18 -2.75
N SER A 21 19.36 -13.95 -3.24
CA SER A 21 20.54 -13.62 -4.04
C SER A 21 21.21 -12.38 -3.46
N LYS A 22 22.47 -12.57 -3.09
CA LYS A 22 23.40 -11.58 -2.58
C LYS A 22 24.05 -10.93 -3.80
N ASP A 23 23.53 -9.79 -4.23
CA ASP A 23 24.22 -8.89 -5.16
C ASP A 23 24.19 -7.47 -4.58
N THR A 24 25.36 -6.85 -4.58
CA THR A 24 25.67 -5.49 -4.12
C THR A 24 24.63 -4.47 -4.62
N PRO A 25 24.11 -3.52 -3.80
CA PRO A 25 23.01 -2.67 -4.23
C PRO A 25 23.52 -1.59 -5.19
N ASN A 26 23.54 -1.90 -6.48
CA ASN A 26 23.28 -0.87 -7.46
C ASN A 26 21.87 -0.35 -7.16
N THR A 27 21.75 0.91 -6.74
CA THR A 27 20.44 1.55 -6.55
C THR A 27 19.57 1.22 -7.77
N PRO A 28 18.44 0.49 -7.60
CA PRO A 28 17.66 0.02 -8.73
C PRO A 28 17.31 1.18 -9.65
N ASP A 29 17.50 1.00 -10.96
CA ASP A 29 17.03 1.95 -11.96
C ASP A 29 15.50 1.88 -11.96
N LEU A 30 14.88 2.77 -11.20
CA LEU A 30 13.44 2.82 -11.00
C LEU A 30 12.67 3.19 -12.28
N SER A 31 13.35 3.57 -13.36
CA SER A 31 12.70 3.67 -14.67
C SER A 31 12.45 2.30 -15.31
N LYS A 32 13.15 1.25 -14.84
CA LYS A 32 13.14 -0.09 -15.42
C LYS A 32 12.49 -1.15 -14.53
N THR A 33 12.69 -1.08 -13.22
CA THR A 33 12.16 -2.09 -12.29
C THR A 33 11.86 -1.51 -10.92
N LEU A 34 10.87 -2.10 -10.25
CA LEU A 34 10.51 -1.84 -8.87
C LEU A 34 10.88 -3.00 -7.94
N ALA A 35 11.41 -4.10 -8.46
CA ALA A 35 11.72 -5.30 -7.67
C ALA A 35 12.65 -4.98 -6.48
N GLY A 36 12.30 -5.48 -5.31
CA GLY A 36 12.98 -5.25 -4.03
C GLY A 36 12.81 -3.84 -3.45
N THR A 37 11.87 -3.04 -3.94
CA THR A 37 11.63 -1.69 -3.41
C THR A 37 10.45 -1.65 -2.45
N GLU A 38 10.63 -0.92 -1.36
CA GLU A 38 9.61 -0.67 -0.34
C GLU A 38 9.16 0.79 -0.35
N TRP A 39 7.87 1.00 -0.10
CA TRP A 39 7.22 2.29 -0.18
C TRP A 39 6.19 2.43 0.94
N GLU A 40 6.11 3.62 1.53
CA GLU A 40 5.20 3.90 2.62
C GLU A 40 4.21 5.00 2.22
N CYS A 41 2.92 4.75 2.42
CA CYS A 41 1.89 5.77 2.36
C CYS A 41 1.29 5.94 3.75
N VAL A 42 1.22 7.18 4.24
CA VAL A 42 0.53 7.51 5.49
C VAL A 42 -0.70 8.35 5.14
N ILE A 43 -1.86 7.84 5.49
CA ILE A 43 -3.15 8.48 5.27
C ILE A 43 -3.64 8.96 6.63
N GLN A 44 -4.02 10.23 6.69
CA GLN A 44 -4.46 10.88 7.91
C GLN A 44 -5.90 11.34 7.75
N GLY A 45 -6.79 10.80 8.56
CA GLY A 45 -8.17 11.28 8.64
C GLY A 45 -8.26 12.67 9.24
N THR A 46 -9.43 13.29 9.08
CA THR A 46 -9.76 14.56 9.73
C THR A 46 -9.92 14.36 11.23
N GLU A 47 -9.37 15.27 12.03
CA GLU A 47 -9.59 15.28 13.48
C GLU A 47 -11.06 15.54 13.81
N GLN A 48 -11.61 14.74 14.70
CA GLN A 48 -12.99 14.82 15.17
C GLN A 48 -13.08 15.77 16.38
N GLU A 49 -14.28 16.24 16.69
CA GLU A 49 -14.50 17.18 17.81
C GLU A 49 -14.04 16.64 19.17
N ASN A 50 -14.02 15.33 19.35
CA ASN A 50 -13.54 14.66 20.57
C ASN A 50 -12.00 14.55 20.65
N GLY A 51 -11.28 15.17 19.70
CA GLY A 51 -9.82 15.14 19.56
C GLY A 51 -9.28 13.85 18.96
N GLU A 52 -10.14 12.96 18.45
CA GLU A 52 -9.74 11.70 17.84
C GLU A 52 -9.42 11.86 16.35
N LYS A 53 -8.40 11.13 15.90
CA LYS A 53 -7.94 11.11 14.51
C LYS A 53 -7.53 9.70 14.13
N GLU A 54 -8.02 9.22 12.99
CA GLU A 54 -7.61 7.94 12.41
C GLU A 54 -6.36 8.15 11.54
N VAL A 55 -5.40 7.23 11.66
CA VAL A 55 -4.19 7.20 10.84
C VAL A 55 -4.04 5.79 10.30
N GLU A 56 -3.97 5.70 8.98
CA GLU A 56 -3.66 4.47 8.25
C GLU A 56 -2.25 4.57 7.69
N THR A 57 -1.51 3.46 7.71
CA THR A 57 -0.21 3.36 7.06
C THR A 57 -0.17 2.11 6.21
N LEU A 58 0.17 2.28 4.94
CA LEU A 58 0.33 1.21 3.95
C LEU A 58 1.82 1.06 3.64
N LEU A 59 2.37 -0.12 3.88
CA LEU A 59 3.71 -0.51 3.47
C LEU A 59 3.61 -1.41 2.24
N LEU A 60 3.94 -0.87 1.08
CA LEU A 60 3.97 -1.54 -0.22
C LEU A 60 5.37 -2.06 -0.51
N HIS A 61 5.50 -3.36 -0.77
CA HIS A 61 6.76 -3.99 -1.16
C HIS A 61 6.60 -4.71 -2.50
N PHE A 62 7.36 -4.28 -3.50
CA PHE A 62 7.47 -4.99 -4.77
C PHE A 62 8.48 -6.12 -4.64
N ILE A 63 8.01 -7.36 -4.53
CA ILE A 63 8.84 -8.54 -4.24
C ILE A 63 9.77 -8.85 -5.43
N ASP A 64 9.19 -8.94 -6.62
CA ASP A 64 9.88 -9.22 -7.87
C ASP A 64 9.32 -8.32 -8.98
N ASN A 65 9.56 -8.63 -10.27
CA ASN A 65 9.08 -7.83 -11.40
C ASN A 65 7.56 -7.94 -11.66
N THR A 66 6.86 -8.79 -10.93
CA THR A 66 5.45 -9.16 -11.17
C THR A 66 4.60 -9.21 -9.91
N LYS A 67 5.18 -9.33 -8.72
CA LYS A 67 4.46 -9.49 -7.45
C LYS A 67 4.73 -8.38 -6.46
N PHE A 68 3.73 -8.10 -5.63
CA PHE A 68 3.86 -7.17 -4.51
C PHE A 68 3.08 -7.65 -3.28
N THR A 69 3.42 -7.11 -2.12
CA THR A 69 2.65 -7.19 -0.88
C THR A 69 2.33 -5.80 -0.36
N VAL A 70 1.23 -5.69 0.37
CA VAL A 70 0.88 -4.50 1.15
C VAL A 70 0.58 -4.93 2.58
N LEU A 71 1.18 -4.23 3.54
CA LEU A 71 0.82 -4.32 4.95
C LEU A 71 0.14 -3.01 5.38
N GLY A 72 -1.12 -3.11 5.79
CA GLY A 72 -1.90 -2.02 6.34
C GLY A 72 -1.87 -2.02 7.87
N THR A 73 -1.74 -0.85 8.46
CA THR A 73 -1.93 -0.65 9.91
C THR A 73 -2.84 0.54 10.17
N HIS A 74 -3.75 0.38 11.13
CA HIS A 74 -4.72 1.41 11.50
C HIS A 74 -4.54 1.77 12.97
N LYS A 75 -4.48 3.07 13.24
CA LYS A 75 -4.32 3.64 14.58
C LYS A 75 -5.35 4.74 14.82
N THR A 76 -5.82 4.82 16.05
CA THR A 76 -6.57 5.98 16.53
C THR A 76 -5.67 6.78 17.45
N LEU A 77 -5.52 8.06 17.15
CA LEU A 77 -4.86 9.03 18.01
C LEU A 77 -5.92 9.86 18.71
N LYS A 78 -5.66 10.25 19.96
CA LYS A 78 -6.42 11.25 20.70
C LYS A 78 -5.47 12.32 21.21
N ASN A 79 -5.65 13.57 20.77
CA ASN A 79 -4.76 14.69 21.10
C ASN A 79 -3.26 14.36 20.81
N GLY A 80 -3.00 13.67 19.69
CA GLY A 80 -1.65 13.26 19.28
C GLY A 80 -1.10 11.98 19.94
N ILE A 81 -1.81 11.36 20.88
CA ILE A 81 -1.40 10.13 21.57
C ILE A 81 -2.12 8.93 20.95
N VAL A 82 -1.40 7.85 20.64
CA VAL A 82 -2.03 6.60 20.19
C VAL A 82 -2.85 6.00 21.32
N VAL A 83 -4.16 5.85 21.10
CA VAL A 83 -5.10 5.26 22.06
C VAL A 83 -5.64 3.91 21.62
N ASN A 84 -5.56 3.60 20.32
CA ASN A 84 -5.91 2.30 19.78
C ASN A 84 -5.00 1.93 18.60
N THR A 85 -4.75 0.65 18.42
CA THR A 85 -4.06 0.08 17.25
C THR A 85 -4.79 -1.19 16.87
N GLU A 86 -5.29 -1.26 15.65
CA GLU A 86 -5.97 -2.44 15.14
C GLU A 86 -4.95 -3.51 14.72
N GLU A 87 -5.41 -4.76 14.58
CA GLU A 87 -4.57 -5.82 14.03
C GLU A 87 -4.18 -5.49 12.58
N PRO A 88 -2.89 -5.61 12.21
CA PRO A 88 -2.46 -5.35 10.84
C PRO A 88 -3.16 -6.24 9.82
N SER A 89 -3.48 -5.69 8.65
CA SER A 89 -3.99 -6.43 7.51
C SER A 89 -2.91 -6.59 6.44
N ALA A 90 -2.82 -7.76 5.83
CA ALA A 90 -1.88 -8.02 4.75
C ALA A 90 -2.62 -8.45 3.48
N SER A 91 -2.13 -7.96 2.34
CA SER A 91 -2.58 -8.40 1.03
C SER A 91 -1.38 -8.62 0.11
N GLU A 92 -1.58 -9.46 -0.90
CA GLU A 92 -0.62 -9.68 -1.97
C GLU A 92 -1.32 -9.59 -3.33
N GLY A 93 -0.53 -9.34 -4.36
CA GLY A 93 -1.07 -9.18 -5.68
C GLY A 93 -0.01 -9.23 -6.77
N THR A 94 -0.47 -8.96 -7.98
CA THR A 94 0.40 -8.87 -9.16
C THR A 94 0.42 -7.46 -9.69
N TYR A 95 1.50 -7.07 -10.34
CA TYR A 95 1.60 -5.74 -10.94
C TYR A 95 2.27 -5.77 -12.31
N THR A 96 1.99 -4.72 -13.08
CA THR A 96 2.77 -4.34 -14.26
C THR A 96 3.41 -2.98 -14.03
N TYR A 97 4.56 -2.72 -14.63
CA TYR A 97 5.23 -1.43 -14.56
C TYR A 97 5.72 -1.00 -15.94
N ILE A 98 5.08 0.01 -16.52
CA ILE A 98 5.34 0.47 -17.89
C ILE A 98 5.33 1.99 -17.88
N ASN A 99 6.34 2.62 -18.50
CA ASN A 99 6.41 4.08 -18.65
C ASN A 99 6.16 4.84 -17.35
N LYS A 100 6.77 4.40 -16.24
CA LYS A 100 6.61 4.99 -14.90
C LYS A 100 5.22 4.84 -14.28
N VAL A 101 4.37 3.95 -14.82
CA VAL A 101 3.05 3.66 -14.27
C VAL A 101 3.04 2.21 -13.77
N ALA A 102 2.80 2.03 -12.47
CA ALA A 102 2.57 0.75 -11.85
C ALA A 102 1.07 0.48 -11.74
N THR A 103 0.60 -0.65 -12.25
CA THR A 103 -0.79 -1.09 -12.11
C THR A 103 -0.81 -2.33 -11.24
N LEU A 104 -1.30 -2.18 -10.01
CA LEU A 104 -1.36 -3.21 -8.98
C LEU A 104 -2.74 -3.85 -9.01
N THR A 105 -2.78 -5.17 -9.04
CA THR A 105 -4.01 -5.97 -9.04
C THR A 105 -4.01 -6.90 -7.84
N THR A 106 -5.02 -6.79 -6.97
CA THR A 106 -5.31 -7.75 -5.90
C THR A 106 -6.57 -8.54 -6.25
N GLN A 107 -6.62 -9.79 -5.80
CA GLN A 107 -7.80 -10.64 -5.96
C GLN A 107 -8.18 -11.25 -4.62
N THR A 108 -9.46 -11.19 -4.29
CA THR A 108 -10.00 -11.77 -3.05
C THR A 108 -11.22 -12.61 -3.38
N ILE A 109 -11.38 -13.75 -2.71
CA ILE A 109 -12.57 -14.57 -2.83
C ILE A 109 -13.52 -14.21 -1.68
N ARG A 110 -14.67 -13.61 -1.99
CA ARG A 110 -15.75 -13.35 -1.04
C ARG A 110 -17.00 -14.09 -1.46
N ASN A 111 -17.57 -14.87 -0.54
CA ASN A 111 -18.80 -15.67 -0.79
C ASN A 111 -18.74 -16.52 -2.07
N GLY A 112 -17.57 -17.11 -2.36
CA GLY A 112 -17.34 -17.94 -3.55
C GLY A 112 -17.18 -17.15 -4.87
N LYS A 113 -17.22 -15.81 -4.82
CA LYS A 113 -16.97 -14.94 -5.98
C LYS A 113 -15.58 -14.31 -5.88
N THR A 114 -14.87 -14.25 -7.00
CA THR A 114 -13.62 -13.47 -7.09
C THR A 114 -13.94 -12.00 -7.27
N GLU A 115 -13.45 -11.17 -6.36
CA GLU A 115 -13.40 -9.72 -6.45
C GLU A 115 -11.99 -9.31 -6.85
N THR A 116 -11.88 -8.37 -7.78
CA THR A 116 -10.60 -7.86 -8.28
C THR A 116 -10.56 -6.36 -8.06
N GLU A 117 -9.49 -5.89 -7.45
CA GLU A 117 -9.22 -4.46 -7.30
C GLU A 117 -7.96 -4.07 -8.04
N VAL A 118 -7.99 -2.86 -8.60
CA VAL A 118 -6.90 -2.31 -9.39
C VAL A 118 -6.54 -0.93 -8.87
N LEU A 119 -5.26 -0.76 -8.51
CA LEU A 119 -4.70 0.53 -8.12
C LEU A 119 -3.61 0.93 -9.12
N THR A 120 -3.76 2.11 -9.72
CA THR A 120 -2.74 2.69 -10.60
C THR A 120 -1.93 3.74 -9.86
N LEU A 121 -0.60 3.58 -9.87
CA LEU A 121 0.37 4.48 -9.26
C LEU A 121 1.30 5.05 -10.33
N THR A 122 1.46 6.37 -10.35
CA THR A 122 2.40 7.08 -11.25
C THR A 122 3.67 7.46 -10.48
N MET A 123 4.83 7.09 -11.02
CA MET A 123 6.14 7.39 -10.44
C MET A 123 6.61 8.80 -10.85
N ASP A 124 6.84 9.64 -9.86
CA ASP A 124 7.73 10.79 -9.95
C ASP A 124 9.14 10.36 -9.54
N ALA A 125 9.96 10.02 -10.53
CA ALA A 125 11.32 9.55 -10.33
C ALA A 125 12.26 10.64 -9.77
N SER A 126 11.95 11.92 -9.99
CA SER A 126 12.77 13.03 -9.48
C SER A 126 12.59 13.21 -7.98
N ASN A 127 11.36 12.99 -7.49
CA ASN A 127 11.03 13.11 -6.08
C ASN A 127 10.97 11.77 -5.33
N MET A 128 11.17 10.65 -6.03
CA MET A 128 11.08 9.28 -5.49
C MET A 128 9.73 9.06 -4.80
N LYS A 129 8.65 9.35 -5.53
CA LYS A 129 7.27 9.25 -5.05
C LYS A 129 6.40 8.50 -6.04
N PHE A 130 5.47 7.72 -5.52
CA PHE A 130 4.33 7.22 -6.26
C PHE A 130 3.07 7.96 -5.85
N THR A 131 2.23 8.30 -6.82
CA THR A 131 0.91 8.88 -6.58
C THR A 131 -0.18 8.06 -7.24
N GLY A 132 -1.23 7.74 -6.49
CA GLY A 132 -2.44 7.09 -6.99
C GLY A 132 -3.68 7.85 -6.55
N THR A 133 -4.82 7.56 -7.16
CA THR A 133 -6.12 8.05 -6.70
C THR A 133 -7.00 6.84 -6.41
N VAL A 134 -7.65 6.86 -5.25
CA VAL A 134 -8.69 5.90 -4.88
C VAL A 134 -9.97 6.71 -4.69
N THR A 135 -11.09 6.19 -5.18
CA THR A 135 -12.41 6.79 -4.96
C THR A 135 -13.21 5.88 -4.06
N ASP A 136 -13.71 6.43 -2.97
CA ASP A 136 -14.60 5.76 -2.02
C ASP A 136 -15.80 6.66 -1.74
N GLU A 137 -17.01 6.09 -1.80
CA GLU A 137 -18.29 6.80 -1.54
C GLU A 137 -18.37 8.24 -2.11
N ASP A 138 -17.99 8.44 -3.38
CA ASP A 138 -17.95 9.72 -4.10
C ASP A 138 -16.85 10.72 -3.71
N GLU A 139 -15.94 10.34 -2.80
CA GLU A 139 -14.74 11.10 -2.46
C GLU A 139 -13.48 10.48 -3.06
N SER A 140 -12.69 11.29 -3.76
CA SER A 140 -11.40 10.86 -4.30
C SER A 140 -10.26 11.26 -3.36
N TYR A 141 -9.46 10.27 -2.98
CA TYR A 141 -8.30 10.40 -2.13
C TYR A 141 -7.03 10.18 -2.95
N THR A 142 -6.07 11.11 -2.83
CA THR A 142 -4.73 10.90 -3.40
C THR A 142 -3.87 10.13 -2.42
N LEU A 143 -3.41 8.95 -2.84
CA LEU A 143 -2.38 8.20 -2.14
C LEU A 143 -1.01 8.70 -2.57
N THR A 144 -0.17 9.05 -1.61
CA THR A 144 1.24 9.39 -1.86
C THR A 144 2.13 8.41 -1.13
N PHE A 145 2.87 7.62 -1.90
CA PHE A 145 3.84 6.66 -1.42
C PHE A 145 5.25 7.24 -1.54
N VAL A 146 6.02 7.15 -0.47
CA VAL A 146 7.42 7.61 -0.41
C VAL A 146 8.33 6.40 -0.29
N ARG A 147 9.45 6.40 -1.02
CA ARG A 147 10.40 5.29 -0.98
C ARG A 147 11.01 5.12 0.41
N LYS A 148 10.98 3.91 0.93
CA LYS A 148 11.79 3.52 2.08
C LYS A 148 13.22 3.21 1.65
N LYS A 149 14.17 3.68 2.45
CA LYS A 149 15.61 3.47 2.25
C LYS A 149 16.05 2.15 2.86
#